data_AF-A0A163RAF4-F1
#
_entry.id   AF-A0A163RAF4-F1
#
_cell.length_a   1.000
_cell.length_b   1.000
_cell.length_c   1.000
_cell.angle_alpha   90.00
_cell.angle_beta   90.00
_cell.angle_gamma   90.00
#
_symmetry.space_group_name_H-M   'P 1'
#
loop_
_entity.id
_entity.type
_entity.pdbx_description
1 polymer ?
#
loop_
_entity_poly.entity_id
_entity_poly.type
_entity_poly.pdbx_seq_one_letter_code
_entity_poly.pdbx_strand_id
1 'polypeptide(L)'
;MIYAVEDVVLTLIQIYYYMIIGYILLSWFPNARESSIGQVIARLVEPYLSPFRKIIPPLGMIDLSPIVALMALHFARFGVSAIANMLARSI
;
A
#
# COMPACT_ATOMS: atom_id res chain seq x y z
N MET A 1 19.85 9.38 13.95
CA MET A 1 19.23 10.03 12.77
C MET A 1 18.64 8.98 11.82
N ILE A 2 19.43 8.04 11.29
CA ILE A 2 18.97 7.04 10.31
C ILE A 2 17.77 6.21 10.81
N TYR A 3 17.83 5.66 12.03
CA TYR A 3 16.72 4.89 12.59
C TYR A 3 15.43 5.70 12.77
N ALA A 4 15.52 7.00 13.06
CA ALA A 4 14.34 7.86 13.15
C ALA A 4 13.68 8.06 11.77
N VAL A 5 14.50 8.18 10.70
CA VAL A 5 13.99 8.24 9.32
C VAL A 5 13.38 6.90 8.91
N GLU A 6 14.03 5.78 9.25
CA GLU A 6 13.50 4.44 9.01
C GLU A 6 12.11 4.28 9.64
N ASP A 7 11.96 4.61 10.92
CA ASP A 7 10.69 4.52 11.63
C ASP A 7 9.59 5.33 10.94
N VAL A 8 9.86 6.58 10.58
CA VAL A 8 8.89 7.43 9.86
C VAL A 8 8.46 6.79 8.54
N VAL A 9 9.41 6.28 7.75
CA VAL A 9 9.10 5.62 6.48
C VAL A 9 8.29 4.35 6.69
N LEU A 10 8.66 3.51 7.67
CA LEU A 10 7.92 2.28 7.98
C LEU A 10 6.51 2.57 8.50
N THR A 11 6.32 3.63 9.29
CA THR A 11 4.99 4.10 9.72
C THR A 11 4.15 4.54 8.52
N LEU A 12 4.71 5.32 7.59
CA LEU A 12 3.98 5.75 6.39
C LEU A 12 3.58 4.56 5.51
N ILE A 13 4.46 3.57 5.34
CA ILE A 13 4.14 2.33 4.64
C ILE A 13 3.01 1.58 5.35
N GLN A 14 3.04 1.50 6.68
CA GLN A 14 1.99 0.82 7.46
C GLN A 14 0.64 1.54 7.34
N ILE A 15 0.61 2.87 7.36
CA ILE A 15 -0.61 3.66 7.14
C ILE A 15 -1.17 3.38 5.74
N TYR A 16 -0.31 3.40 4.72
CA TYR A 16 -0.72 3.14 3.35
C TYR A 16 -1.21 1.69 3.15
N TYR A 17 -0.58 0.72 3.80
CA TYR A 17 -1.02 -0.67 3.84
C TYR A 17 -2.48 -0.79 4.32
N TYR A 18 -2.80 -0.14 5.45
CA TYR A 18 -4.18 -0.13 5.97
C TYR A 18 -5.14 0.70 5.11
N MET A 19 -4.65 1.74 4.42
CA MET A 19 -5.46 2.50 3.46
C MET A 19 -5.90 1.62 2.28
N ILE A 20 -5.02 0.76 1.77
CA ILE A 20 -5.35 -0.23 0.74
C ILE A 20 -6.36 -1.26 1.27
N ILE A 21 -6.19 -1.74 2.51
CA ILE A 21 -7.20 -2.61 3.14
C ILE A 21 -8.55 -1.91 3.25
N GLY A 22 -8.58 -0.67 3.71
CA GLY A 22 -9.79 0.15 3.76
C GLY A 22 -10.43 0.30 2.38
N TYR A 23 -9.64 0.55 1.34
CA TYR A 23 -10.10 0.60 -0.04
C TYR A 23 -10.76 -0.71 -0.50
N ILE A 24 -10.16 -1.86 -0.18
CA ILE A 24 -10.74 -3.19 -0.49
C ILE A 24 -12.08 -3.34 0.25
N LEU A 25 -12.14 -3.02 1.55
CA LEU A 25 -13.37 -3.12 2.33
C LEU A 25 -14.48 -2.19 1.80
N LEU A 26 -14.13 -0.98 1.38
CA LEU A 26 -15.07 -0.04 0.75
C LEU A 26 -15.69 -0.61 -0.52
N SER A 27 -15.01 -1.50 -1.25
CA SER A 27 -15.59 -2.15 -2.44
C SER A 27 -16.81 -3.02 -2.13
N TRP A 28 -16.98 -3.47 -0.88
CA TRP A 28 -18.13 -4.26 -0.43
C TRP A 28 -19.33 -3.38 -0.05
N PHE A 29 -19.12 -2.07 0.13
CA PHE A 29 -20.14 -1.11 0.53
C PHE A 29 -20.20 0.06 -0.46
N PRO A 30 -20.98 -0.04 -1.56
CA PRO A 30 -21.03 0.96 -2.62
C PRO A 30 -21.27 2.39 -2.13
N ASN A 31 -22.24 2.58 -1.22
CA ASN A 31 -22.54 3.90 -0.63
C ASN A 31 -21.34 4.50 0.11
N ALA A 32 -20.53 3.67 0.78
CA ALA A 32 -19.35 4.13 1.49
C ALA A 32 -18.21 4.47 0.51
N ARG A 33 -18.06 3.71 -0.58
CA ARG A 33 -17.10 3.99 -1.64
C ARG A 33 -17.38 5.32 -2.35
N GLU A 34 -18.65 5.64 -2.55
CA GLU A 34 -19.10 6.87 -3.21
C GLU A 34 -19.03 8.11 -2.31
N SER A 35 -18.92 7.93 -0.99
CA SER A 35 -18.74 9.02 -0.03
C SER A 35 -17.48 9.85 -0.32
N SER A 36 -17.44 11.09 0.17
CA SER A 36 -16.28 11.97 0.03
C SER A 36 -14.98 11.32 0.54
N ILE A 37 -15.05 10.63 1.68
CA ILE A 37 -13.91 9.91 2.27
C ILE A 37 -13.51 8.74 1.39
N GLY A 38 -14.47 7.95 0.90
CA GLY A 38 -14.21 6.82 0.01
C GLY A 38 -13.53 7.25 -1.29
N GLN A 39 -13.95 8.37 -1.87
CA GLN A 39 -13.31 8.95 -3.06
C GLN A 39 -11.88 9.44 -2.79
N VAL A 40 -11.62 10.04 -1.62
CA VAL A 40 -10.26 10.45 -1.22
C VAL A 40 -9.34 9.24 -1.09
N ILE A 41 -9.79 8.18 -0.40
CA ILE A 41 -9.04 6.93 -0.26
C ILE A 41 -8.77 6.33 -1.64
N ALA A 42 -9.79 6.27 -2.52
CA ALA A 42 -9.61 5.77 -3.88
C ALA A 42 -8.55 6.56 -4.65
N ARG A 43 -8.59 7.90 -4.63
CA ARG A 43 -7.60 8.75 -5.33
C ARG A 43 -6.17 8.53 -4.82
N LEU A 44 -5.98 8.22 -3.55
CA LEU A 44 -4.67 7.95 -2.96
C LEU A 44 -4.14 6.55 -3.27
N VAL A 45 -5.04 5.56 -3.37
CA VAL A 45 -4.67 4.15 -3.55
C VAL A 45 -4.59 3.75 -5.02
N GLU A 46 -5.45 4.29 -5.88
CA GLU A 46 -5.57 3.95 -7.30
C GLU A 46 -4.26 4.06 -8.11
N PRO A 47 -3.45 5.12 -7.97
CA PRO A 47 -2.19 5.24 -8.71
C PRO A 47 -1.22 4.09 -8.44
N TYR A 48 -1.19 3.59 -7.19
CA TYR A 48 -0.36 2.45 -6.80
C TYR A 48 -0.95 1.13 -7.29
N LEU A 49 -2.28 0.93 -7.22
CA LEU A 49 -2.92 -0.31 -7.66
C LEU A 49 -2.97 -0.47 -9.19
N SER A 50 -3.03 0.63 -9.94
CA SER A 50 -3.17 0.63 -11.41
C SER A 50 -2.10 -0.19 -12.14
N PRO A 51 -0.79 -0.08 -11.83
CA PRO A 51 0.24 -0.97 -12.37
C PRO A 51 -0.02 -2.47 -12.09
N PHE A 52 -0.47 -2.83 -10.89
CA PHE A 52 -0.74 -4.23 -10.55
C PHE A 52 -1.91 -4.80 -11.34
N ARG A 53 -2.96 -4.00 -11.59
CA ARG A 53 -4.11 -4.40 -12.42
C ARG A 53 -3.76 -4.61 -13.89
N LYS A 54 -2.71 -3.94 -14.38
CA LYS A 54 -2.22 -4.15 -15.75
C LYS A 54 -1.51 -5.49 -15.90
N ILE A 55 -0.92 -6.00 -14.82
CA ILE A 55 -0.13 -7.23 -14.81
C ILE A 55 -1.00 -8.43 -14.42
N ILE A 56 -1.91 -8.24 -13.46
CA ILE A 56 -2.75 -9.29 -12.89
C ILE A 56 -4.16 -9.14 -13.48
N PRO A 57 -4.59 -10.03 -14.38
CA PRO A 57 -5.94 -10.00 -14.90
C PRO A 57 -6.94 -10.29 -13.75
N PRO A 58 -8.12 -9.65 -13.75
CA PRO A 58 -9.15 -9.92 -12.75
C PRO A 58 -9.65 -11.37 -12.88
N LEU A 59 -9.89 -12.03 -11.75
CA LEU A 59 -10.49 -13.36 -11.71
C LEU A 59 -12.02 -13.21 -11.63
N GLY A 60 -12.66 -13.16 -12.79
CA GLY A 60 -14.09 -12.87 -12.89
C GLY A 60 -14.39 -11.46 -12.38
N MET A 61 -15.17 -11.37 -11.30
CA MET A 61 -15.55 -10.10 -10.66
C MET A 61 -14.62 -9.68 -9.51
N ILE A 62 -13.63 -10.51 -9.16
CA ILE A 62 -12.74 -10.27 -8.02
C ILE A 62 -11.41 -9.70 -8.52
N ASP A 63 -11.07 -8.52 -8.01
CA ASP A 63 -9.77 -7.88 -8.22
C ASP A 63 -8.75 -8.44 -7.22
N LEU A 64 -7.82 -9.26 -7.70
CA LEU A 64 -6.71 -9.78 -6.90
C LEU A 64 -5.50 -8.84 -6.83
N SER A 65 -5.48 -7.78 -7.64
CA SER A 65 -4.35 -6.83 -7.67
C SER A 65 -4.03 -6.23 -6.30
N PRO A 66 -5.00 -5.91 -5.41
CA PRO A 66 -4.69 -5.35 -4.11
C PRO A 66 -3.90 -6.31 -3.22
N ILE A 67 -4.14 -7.62 -3.31
CA ILE A 67 -3.43 -8.62 -2.50
C ILE A 67 -1.95 -8.63 -2.88
N VAL A 68 -1.65 -8.68 -4.18
CA VAL A 68 -0.26 -8.66 -4.66
C VAL A 68 0.40 -7.31 -4.38
N ALA A 69 -0.36 -6.21 -4.49
CA ALA A 69 0.13 -4.88 -4.13
C ALA A 69 0.48 -4.76 -2.64
N LEU A 70 -0.31 -5.37 -1.75
CA LEU A 70 -0.01 -5.46 -0.31
C LEU A 70 1.23 -6.32 -0.04
N MET A 71 1.40 -7.45 -0.75
CA MET A 71 2.62 -8.26 -0.64
C MET A 71 3.86 -7.48 -1.08
N ALA A 72 3.79 -6.75 -2.20
CA ALA A 72 4.88 -5.89 -2.66
C ALA A 72 5.22 -4.81 -1.62
N LEU A 73 4.21 -4.20 -1.01
CA LEU A 73 4.40 -3.21 0.06
C LEU A 73 5.04 -3.84 1.31
N HIS A 74 4.67 -5.07 1.66
CA HIS A 74 5.29 -5.81 2.76
C HIS A 74 6.77 -6.09 2.48
N PHE A 75 7.12 -6.52 1.26
CA PHE A 75 8.52 -6.70 0.88
C PHE A 75 9.31 -5.39 0.85
N ALA A 76 8.68 -4.27 0.46
CA ALA A 76 9.31 -2.96 0.49
C ALA A 76 9.75 -2.56 1.90
N ARG A 77 9.02 -2.96 2.96
CA ARG A 77 9.43 -2.71 4.36
C ARG A 77 10.75 -3.39 4.69
N PHE A 78 10.93 -4.66 4.31
CA PHE A 78 12.20 -5.36 4.51
C PHE A 78 13.33 -4.69 3.74
N GLY A 79 13.06 -4.22 2.51
CA GLY A 79 14.03 -3.46 1.72
C GLY A 79 14.46 -2.17 2.40
N VAL A 80 13.50 -1.38 2.91
CA VAL A 80 13.78 -0.14 3.67
C VAL A 80 14.65 -0.44 4.89
N SER A 81 14.29 -1.44 5.70
CA SER A 81 15.09 -1.81 6.87
C SER A 81 16.47 -2.33 6.51
N ALA A 82 16.60 -3.11 5.43
CA ALA A 82 17.90 -3.57 4.96
C ALA A 82 18.81 -2.39 4.58
N ILE A 83 18.29 -1.43 3.79
CA ILE A 83 19.02 -0.24 3.38
C ILE A 83 19.39 0.63 4.57
N ALA A 84 18.45 0.87 5.50
CA ALA A 84 18.71 1.65 6.71
C ALA A 84 19.83 1.02 7.55
N ASN A 85 19.81 -0.30 7.73
CA ASN A 85 20.88 -1.03 8.42
C ASN A 85 22.22 -0.97 7.68
N MET A 86 22.24 -1.07 6.35
CA MET A 86 23.46 -0.92 5.56
C MET A 86 24.07 0.47 5.73
N LEU A 87 23.25 1.52 5.63
CA LEU A 87 23.69 2.90 5.79
C LEU A 87 24.20 3.17 7.21
N ALA A 88 23.47 2.69 8.23
CA ALA A 88 23.84 2.85 9.62
C ALA A 88 25.16 2.15 9.99
N ARG A 89 25.53 1.09 9.28
CA ARG A 89 26.81 0.40 9.45
C ARG A 89 27.98 1.05 8.70
N SER A 90 27.69 1.88 7.70
CA SER A 90 28.69 2.52 6.83
C SER A 90 29.19 3.88 7.34
N ILE A 91 28.58 4.40 8.41
CA ILE A 91 28.90 5.65 9.08
C ILE A 91 29.43 5.32 10.47
#